data_AF-A0A1I0HM80-F1
#
_entry.id   AF-A0A1I0HM80-F1
#
_cell.length_a   1.000
_cell.length_b   1.000
_cell.length_c   1.000
_cell.angle_alpha   90.00
_cell.angle_beta   90.00
_cell.angle_gamma   90.00
#
_symmetry.space_group_name_H-M   'P 1'
#
loop_
_entity.id
_entity.type
_entity.pdbx_description
1 polymer ?
#
loop_
_entity_poly.entity_id
_entity_poly.type
_entity_poly.pdbx_seq_one_letter_code
_entity_poly.pdbx_strand_id
1 'polypeptide(L)'
;MRANRIHRAAGGAILAATALTAGMPAANALATVPCSGSALVNAISNAAAGATLNLTPGCTYVLNNNTFVPINTTGLTINRPLTIHGRNSTIQRSATAKFRLFTVNANFTLDRVRLRGGDATISPGGFGGAVAVNSGTTNLDSVLVQKNTATFSGGIAAVGGTIVNVSNSIIQGNSATRNGGGAGNNGRMTVTNTVINDNRAGEKGGGIANDSTLSVVQSIITRNEAGTLGGGIANLAPGTVTVTRSVVNNNKATTAPGGIDNENGRAAATLTDAIVLGNTPSNCSRTPVTGCRN
;
A
#
# COMPACT_ATOMS: atom_id res chain seq x y z
N MET A 1 55.49 71.19 -45.41
CA MET A 1 56.52 70.21 -44.97
C MET A 1 56.03 69.53 -43.70
N ARG A 2 56.21 68.21 -43.62
CA ARG A 2 55.62 67.27 -42.65
C ARG A 2 56.09 67.46 -41.20
N ALA A 3 55.20 67.20 -40.23
CA ALA A 3 55.44 66.44 -38.97
C ALA A 3 54.13 66.45 -38.13
N ASN A 4 53.29 65.41 -38.13
CA ASN A 4 53.34 64.20 -37.31
C ASN A 4 53.44 64.45 -35.78
N ARG A 5 52.32 64.29 -35.05
CA ARG A 5 52.31 63.77 -33.66
C ARG A 5 50.97 63.14 -33.31
N ILE A 6 51.01 61.81 -33.23
CA ILE A 6 50.03 60.90 -32.67
C ILE A 6 50.25 60.90 -31.14
N HIS A 7 49.20 61.06 -30.33
CA HIS A 7 49.15 60.52 -28.97
C HIS A 7 47.81 59.79 -28.76
N ARG A 8 47.94 58.47 -28.59
CA ARG A 8 46.87 57.51 -28.32
C ARG A 8 46.47 57.59 -26.86
N ALA A 9 45.16 57.60 -26.60
CA ALA A 9 44.57 57.31 -25.30
C ALA A 9 44.49 55.78 -25.10
N ALA A 10 44.98 55.28 -23.97
CA ALA A 10 44.66 53.98 -23.40
C ALA A 10 43.94 54.29 -22.07
N GLY A 11 42.73 53.83 -21.76
CA GLY A 11 42.12 52.55 -22.11
C GLY A 11 42.14 51.67 -20.87
N GLY A 12 41.41 52.05 -19.83
CA GLY A 12 41.26 51.27 -18.60
C GLY A 12 40.26 50.14 -18.80
N ALA A 13 40.64 48.93 -18.38
CA ALA A 13 39.71 47.84 -18.11
C ALA A 13 40.35 46.87 -17.12
N ILE A 14 39.81 46.87 -15.91
CA ILE A 14 40.02 45.85 -14.87
C ILE A 14 39.22 44.63 -15.33
N LEU A 15 39.85 43.47 -15.52
CA LEU A 15 39.12 42.21 -15.66
C LEU A 15 39.73 41.11 -14.78
N ALA A 16 38.83 40.49 -14.03
CA ALA A 16 39.05 39.64 -12.87
C ALA A 16 39.69 38.28 -13.21
N ALA A 17 40.47 37.77 -12.23
CA ALA A 17 40.95 36.40 -12.20
C ALA A 17 39.77 35.43 -12.06
N THR A 18 39.56 34.58 -13.05
CA THR A 18 38.64 33.45 -12.98
C THR A 18 39.35 32.24 -12.38
N ALA A 19 39.04 31.93 -11.12
CA ALA A 19 39.40 30.68 -10.50
C ALA A 19 38.64 29.52 -11.16
N LEU A 20 39.36 28.60 -11.80
CA LEU A 20 38.82 27.29 -12.19
C LEU A 20 38.56 26.48 -10.91
N THR A 21 37.30 26.41 -10.49
CA THR A 21 36.83 25.38 -9.55
C THR A 21 35.75 24.56 -10.23
N ALA A 22 36.18 23.65 -11.11
CA ALA A 22 35.32 22.54 -11.50
C ALA A 22 35.37 21.51 -10.37
N GLY A 23 34.58 21.76 -9.33
CA GLY A 23 34.25 20.73 -8.35
C GLY A 23 33.60 19.56 -9.08
N MET A 24 34.12 18.36 -8.85
CA MET A 24 33.41 17.13 -9.18
C MET A 24 31.99 17.24 -8.62
N PRO A 25 30.93 16.87 -9.36
CA PRO A 25 29.62 16.78 -8.75
C PRO A 25 29.74 15.72 -7.65
N ALA A 26 29.66 16.16 -6.39
CA ALA A 26 29.41 15.27 -5.27
C ALA A 26 28.20 14.44 -5.67
N ALA A 27 28.34 13.12 -5.66
CA ALA A 27 27.21 12.22 -5.81
C ALA A 27 26.14 12.71 -4.83
N ASN A 28 25.00 13.19 -5.35
CA ASN A 28 23.87 13.63 -4.55
C ASN A 28 23.41 12.41 -3.74
N ALA A 29 23.98 12.24 -2.55
CA ALA A 29 23.48 11.30 -1.56
C ALA A 29 22.06 11.77 -1.27
N LEU A 30 21.06 11.03 -1.77
CA LEU A 30 19.66 11.29 -1.49
C LEU A 30 19.52 11.42 0.03
N ALA A 31 19.22 12.62 0.51
CA ALA A 31 19.11 12.91 1.93
C ALA A 31 18.10 11.93 2.54
N THR A 32 18.55 11.16 3.52
CA THR A 32 17.72 10.15 4.19
C THR A 32 16.76 10.86 5.14
N VAL A 33 15.50 10.45 5.16
CA VAL A 33 14.48 11.04 6.02
C VAL A 33 14.85 10.79 7.49
N PRO A 34 15.05 11.83 8.32
CA PRO A 34 15.37 11.67 9.74
C PRO A 34 14.35 10.80 10.47
N CYS A 35 14.79 10.08 11.50
CA CYS A 35 13.98 9.06 12.19
C CYS A 35 12.94 9.66 13.15
N SER A 36 11.91 10.34 12.61
CA SER A 36 10.76 10.81 13.38
C SER A 36 9.50 10.91 12.52
N GLY A 37 8.33 10.78 13.14
CA GLY A 37 7.04 10.93 12.46
C GLY A 37 6.89 12.30 11.78
N SER A 38 7.31 13.38 12.45
CA SER A 38 7.27 14.74 11.90
C SER A 38 8.21 14.91 10.70
N ALA A 39 9.41 14.32 10.73
CA ALA A 39 10.34 14.35 9.60
C ALA A 39 9.77 13.59 8.39
N LEU A 40 9.09 12.46 8.61
CA LEU A 40 8.40 11.74 7.53
C LEU A 40 7.25 12.56 6.92
N VAL A 41 6.41 13.18 7.76
CA VAL A 41 5.35 14.08 7.29
C VAL A 41 5.92 15.22 6.47
N ASN A 42 6.98 15.86 6.94
CA ASN A 42 7.63 16.97 6.25
C ASN A 42 8.27 16.53 4.92
N ALA A 43 8.93 15.37 4.91
CA ALA A 43 9.53 14.82 3.69
C ALA A 43 8.48 14.52 2.62
N ILE A 44 7.35 13.91 3.00
CA ILE A 44 6.25 13.61 2.08
C ILE A 44 5.59 14.91 1.58
N SER A 45 5.31 15.85 2.48
CA SER A 45 4.62 17.11 2.14
C SER A 45 5.42 17.96 1.15
N ASN A 46 6.75 17.99 1.31
CA ASN A 46 7.66 18.80 0.50
C ASN A 46 8.28 18.05 -0.70
N ALA A 47 8.01 16.76 -0.85
CA ALA A 47 8.53 15.99 -1.98
C ALA A 47 8.01 16.56 -3.32
N ALA A 48 8.90 16.69 -4.30
CA ALA A 48 8.49 16.98 -5.68
C ALA A 48 7.73 15.78 -6.28
N ALA A 49 6.94 16.02 -7.33
CA ALA A 49 6.32 14.93 -8.08
C ALA A 49 7.40 14.01 -8.69
N GLY A 50 7.29 12.71 -8.48
CA GLY A 50 8.25 11.71 -8.92
C GLY A 50 9.45 11.54 -7.98
N ALA A 51 9.49 12.25 -6.84
CA ALA A 51 10.60 12.12 -5.91
C ALA A 51 10.72 10.72 -5.32
N THR A 52 11.93 10.38 -4.88
CA THR A 52 12.22 9.16 -4.13
C THR A 52 12.73 9.53 -2.74
N LEU A 53 12.03 9.06 -1.71
CA LEU A 53 12.41 9.23 -0.31
C LEU A 53 13.07 7.95 0.19
N ASN A 54 14.21 8.09 0.88
CA ASN A 54 14.86 6.98 1.56
C ASN A 54 14.65 7.13 3.06
N LEU A 55 14.05 6.13 3.69
CA LEU A 55 13.91 6.11 5.14
C LEU A 55 15.24 5.73 5.81
N THR A 56 15.43 6.19 7.04
CA THR A 56 16.55 5.80 7.90
C THR A 56 16.46 4.29 8.16
N PRO A 57 17.47 3.47 7.82
CA PRO A 57 17.39 2.02 7.93
C PRO A 57 16.94 1.53 9.31
N GLY A 58 15.96 0.63 9.34
CA GLY A 58 15.43 0.03 10.59
C GLY A 58 14.70 0.99 11.53
N CYS A 59 14.50 2.25 11.14
CA CYS A 59 13.86 3.25 11.99
C CYS A 59 12.38 2.92 12.27
N THR A 60 11.88 3.31 13.44
CA THR A 60 10.43 3.35 13.70
C THR A 60 9.91 4.79 13.65
N TYR A 61 9.18 5.10 12.58
CA TYR A 61 8.46 6.36 12.38
C TYR A 61 7.12 6.31 13.11
N VAL A 62 7.10 6.86 14.32
CA VAL A 62 5.89 6.93 15.15
C VAL A 62 5.04 8.13 14.77
N LEU A 63 3.82 7.87 14.30
CA LEU A 63 2.75 8.86 14.07
C LEU A 63 1.90 8.96 15.35
N ASN A 64 2.13 10.01 16.13
CA ASN A 64 1.47 10.30 17.40
C ASN A 64 0.54 11.53 17.30
N ASN A 65 -0.05 11.93 18.43
CA ASN A 65 -0.99 13.07 18.49
C ASN A 65 -0.39 14.41 18.03
N ASN A 66 0.94 14.53 18.01
CA ASN A 66 1.65 15.75 17.60
C ASN A 66 2.18 15.66 16.16
N THR A 67 1.94 14.55 15.46
CA THR A 67 2.45 14.34 14.10
C THR A 67 1.61 15.05 13.05
N PHE A 68 0.30 15.19 13.28
CA PHE A 68 -0.62 15.97 12.46
C PHE A 68 -1.26 17.04 13.33
N VAL A 69 -0.97 18.31 13.05
CA VAL A 69 -1.51 19.46 13.79
C VAL A 69 -2.16 20.42 12.79
N PRO A 70 -3.51 20.54 12.74
CA PRO A 70 -4.48 19.77 13.52
C PRO A 70 -4.52 18.28 13.11
N ILE A 71 -5.04 17.44 14.00
CA ILE A 71 -5.19 16.00 13.75
C ILE A 71 -6.08 15.79 12.53
N ASN A 72 -5.60 15.01 11.56
CA ASN A 72 -6.41 14.56 10.43
C ASN A 72 -6.81 13.09 10.62
N THR A 73 -7.81 12.66 9.86
CA THR A 73 -8.25 11.25 9.82
C THR A 73 -7.67 10.49 8.62
N THR A 74 -6.85 11.14 7.79
CA THR A 74 -6.36 10.65 6.50
C THR A 74 -4.89 10.20 6.52
N GLY A 75 -4.15 10.49 7.59
CA GLY A 75 -2.74 10.15 7.73
C GLY A 75 -1.83 10.82 6.70
N LEU A 76 -0.80 10.09 6.29
CA LEU A 76 0.17 10.52 5.28
C LEU A 76 -0.51 10.53 3.91
N THR A 77 -0.62 11.72 3.31
CA THR A 77 -1.36 11.89 2.06
C THR A 77 -0.40 11.97 0.87
N ILE A 78 -0.56 11.08 -0.10
CA ILE A 78 0.24 11.01 -1.34
C ILE A 78 -0.59 11.59 -2.48
N ASN A 79 -0.41 12.89 -2.77
CA ASN A 79 -1.15 13.61 -3.82
C ASN A 79 -0.39 13.79 -5.13
N ARG A 80 0.79 13.18 -5.24
CA ARG A 80 1.68 13.25 -6.39
C ARG A 80 2.49 11.97 -6.49
N PRO A 81 3.03 11.62 -7.67
CA PRO A 81 3.89 10.46 -7.83
C PRO A 81 5.00 10.46 -6.78
N LEU A 82 5.17 9.36 -6.04
CA LEU A 82 6.16 9.26 -4.97
C LEU A 82 6.65 7.83 -4.81
N THR A 83 7.95 7.67 -4.58
CA THR A 83 8.56 6.40 -4.17
C THR A 83 9.14 6.54 -2.77
N ILE A 84 8.87 5.57 -1.89
CA ILE A 84 9.46 5.50 -0.55
C ILE A 84 10.18 4.16 -0.39
N HIS A 85 11.51 4.22 -0.29
CA HIS A 85 12.34 3.10 0.08
C HIS A 85 12.41 2.98 1.60
N GLY A 86 11.79 1.95 2.14
CA GLY A 86 11.61 1.73 3.56
C GLY A 86 12.84 1.33 4.34
N ARG A 87 13.76 0.61 3.69
CA ARG A 87 14.99 0.10 4.34
C ARG A 87 14.71 -0.65 5.66
N ASN A 88 13.70 -1.52 5.65
CA ASN A 88 13.23 -2.32 6.79
C ASN A 88 12.71 -1.47 7.98
N SER A 89 12.24 -0.26 7.70
CA SER A 89 11.66 0.63 8.72
C SER A 89 10.23 0.22 9.08
N THR A 90 9.76 0.70 10.24
CA THR A 90 8.37 0.62 10.66
C THR A 90 7.72 2.00 10.59
N ILE A 91 6.53 2.11 10.01
CA ILE A 91 5.63 3.26 10.14
C ILE A 91 4.46 2.82 11.01
N GLN A 92 4.27 3.49 12.14
CA GLN A 92 3.32 3.07 13.16
C GLN A 92 2.47 4.23 13.65
N ARG A 93 1.16 4.03 13.71
CA ARG A 93 0.30 4.89 14.54
C ARG A 93 0.44 4.51 16.02
N SER A 94 0.73 5.50 16.86
CA SER A 94 0.73 5.42 18.32
C SER A 94 -0.12 6.54 18.96
N ALA A 95 -0.95 7.18 18.16
CA ALA A 95 -1.88 8.22 18.58
C ALA A 95 -3.11 7.63 19.28
N THR A 96 -3.71 8.40 20.19
CA THR A 96 -5.08 8.12 20.67
C THR A 96 -6.09 8.44 19.58
N ALA A 97 -5.80 9.46 18.76
CA ALA A 97 -6.56 9.76 17.57
C ALA A 97 -6.50 8.63 16.54
N LYS A 98 -7.63 8.39 15.90
CA LYS A 98 -7.80 7.37 14.87
C LYS A 98 -7.58 7.98 13.49
N PHE A 99 -6.67 7.38 12.75
CA PHE A 99 -6.42 7.68 11.35
C PHE A 99 -5.78 6.48 10.66
N ARG A 100 -5.99 6.37 9.34
CA ARG A 100 -5.22 5.46 8.51
C ARG A 100 -3.78 5.91 8.34
N LEU A 101 -2.86 5.02 7.98
CA LEU A 101 -1.45 5.42 7.80
C LEU A 101 -1.23 6.21 6.50
N PHE A 102 -1.79 5.73 5.39
CA PHE A 102 -1.63 6.32 4.06
C PHE A 102 -2.98 6.55 3.36
N THR A 103 -3.15 7.75 2.80
CA THR A 103 -4.16 8.06 1.79
C THR A 103 -3.43 8.32 0.47
N VAL A 104 -3.70 7.51 -0.55
CA VAL A 104 -2.98 7.56 -1.83
C VAL A 104 -3.90 8.06 -2.93
N ASN A 105 -3.58 9.23 -3.48
CA ASN A 105 -4.32 9.93 -4.54
C ASN A 105 -3.44 10.16 -5.79
N ALA A 106 -2.38 9.37 -5.96
CA ALA A 106 -1.46 9.42 -7.09
C ALA A 106 -0.68 8.10 -7.20
N ASN A 107 0.21 7.99 -8.20
CA ASN A 107 1.10 6.84 -8.30
C ASN A 107 2.01 6.74 -7.06
N PHE A 108 2.10 5.56 -6.47
CA PHE A 108 2.85 5.37 -5.25
C PHE A 108 3.61 4.06 -5.27
N THR A 109 4.88 4.10 -4.88
CA THR A 109 5.67 2.87 -4.65
C THR A 109 6.20 2.90 -3.23
N LEU A 110 6.01 1.80 -2.51
CA LEU A 110 6.49 1.60 -1.15
C LEU A 110 7.12 0.23 -1.06
N ASP A 111 8.39 0.18 -0.63
CA ASP A 111 9.08 -1.09 -0.39
C ASP A 111 9.71 -1.21 0.99
N ARG A 112 9.80 -2.45 1.49
CA ARG A 112 10.55 -2.79 2.73
C ARG A 112 10.13 -1.95 3.93
N VAL A 113 8.83 -1.81 4.13
CA VAL A 113 8.24 -1.13 5.29
C VAL A 113 7.27 -2.04 6.03
N ARG A 114 7.27 -1.93 7.35
CA ARG A 114 6.21 -2.44 8.21
C ARG A 114 5.19 -1.36 8.52
N LEU A 115 3.92 -1.59 8.17
CA LEU A 115 2.80 -0.69 8.42
C LEU A 115 1.93 -1.23 9.56
N ARG A 116 1.82 -0.50 10.67
CA ARG A 116 1.02 -0.98 11.81
C ARG A 116 0.20 0.06 12.58
N GLY A 117 -0.87 -0.44 13.18
CA GLY A 117 -1.68 0.30 14.14
C GLY A 117 -2.62 1.33 13.52
N GLY A 118 -2.67 1.46 12.20
CA GLY A 118 -3.61 2.36 11.54
C GLY A 118 -5.05 2.02 11.90
N ASP A 119 -5.87 3.05 12.10
CA ASP A 119 -7.28 2.89 12.49
C ASP A 119 -8.15 3.84 11.67
N ALA A 120 -8.84 3.27 10.68
CA ALA A 120 -9.74 3.99 9.78
C ALA A 120 -11.21 3.88 10.20
N THR A 121 -11.53 3.42 11.42
CA THR A 121 -12.93 3.17 11.83
C THR A 121 -13.82 4.42 11.86
N ILE A 122 -13.20 5.60 11.96
CA ILE A 122 -13.89 6.91 11.90
C ILE A 122 -13.41 7.78 10.74
N SER A 123 -12.53 7.26 9.88
CA SER A 123 -12.02 8.03 8.74
C SER A 123 -13.10 8.12 7.65
N PRO A 124 -13.12 9.19 6.84
CA PRO A 124 -14.03 9.28 5.69
C PRO A 124 -13.94 8.03 4.82
N GLY A 125 -15.10 7.46 4.49
CA GLY A 125 -15.25 6.19 3.77
C GLY A 125 -14.93 4.91 4.57
N GLY A 126 -14.18 5.01 5.66
CA GLY A 126 -13.86 3.86 6.52
C GLY A 126 -12.97 2.79 5.88
N PHE A 127 -12.33 3.10 4.74
CA PHE A 127 -11.48 2.18 3.98
C PHE A 127 -10.02 2.25 4.43
N GLY A 128 -9.36 1.09 4.47
CA GLY A 128 -7.90 0.97 4.49
C GLY A 128 -7.28 1.47 5.79
N GLY A 129 -7.12 0.59 6.79
CA GLY A 129 -6.49 0.97 8.06
C GLY A 129 -5.01 1.34 7.87
N ALA A 130 -4.29 0.60 7.04
CA ALA A 130 -2.93 0.98 6.64
C ALA A 130 -2.95 1.89 5.41
N VAL A 131 -3.49 1.42 4.30
CA VAL A 131 -3.39 2.09 2.99
C VAL A 131 -4.77 2.15 2.36
N ALA A 132 -5.20 3.36 1.98
CA ALA A 132 -6.36 3.57 1.12
C ALA A 132 -5.91 4.18 -0.21
N VAL A 133 -6.08 3.44 -1.30
CA VAL A 133 -5.74 3.88 -2.66
C VAL A 133 -7.01 4.39 -3.33
N ASN A 134 -7.05 5.69 -3.60
CA ASN A 134 -8.20 6.39 -4.19
C ASN A 134 -8.00 6.71 -5.67
N SER A 135 -6.75 6.79 -6.13
CA SER A 135 -6.43 6.98 -7.56
C SER A 135 -5.02 6.50 -7.88
N GLY A 136 -4.75 6.29 -9.17
CA GLY A 136 -3.44 5.90 -9.68
C GLY A 136 -3.09 4.43 -9.44
N THR A 137 -1.80 4.14 -9.63
CA THR A 137 -1.21 2.82 -9.40
C THR A 137 -0.37 2.82 -8.14
N THR A 138 -0.65 1.87 -7.24
CA THR A 138 0.14 1.64 -6.03
C THR A 138 0.88 0.32 -6.11
N ASN A 139 2.20 0.34 -5.92
CA ASN A 139 3.04 -0.84 -5.81
C ASN A 139 3.54 -0.98 -4.37
N LEU A 140 3.20 -2.09 -3.73
CA LEU A 140 3.65 -2.46 -2.40
C LEU A 140 4.54 -3.70 -2.51
N ASP A 141 5.84 -3.54 -2.28
CA ASP A 141 6.80 -4.64 -2.39
C ASP A 141 7.51 -4.91 -1.07
N SER A 142 7.63 -6.17 -0.68
CA SER A 142 8.36 -6.53 0.54
C SER A 142 7.81 -5.80 1.79
N VAL A 143 6.49 -5.56 1.85
CA VAL A 143 5.85 -4.84 2.95
C VAL A 143 5.23 -5.82 3.95
N LEU A 144 5.17 -5.39 5.21
CA LEU A 144 4.44 -6.09 6.27
C LEU A 144 3.30 -5.20 6.79
N VAL A 145 2.08 -5.48 6.34
CA VAL A 145 0.86 -4.76 6.74
C VAL A 145 0.22 -5.51 7.89
N GLN A 146 0.28 -4.96 9.09
CA GLN A 146 -0.23 -5.68 10.27
C GLN A 146 -0.92 -4.85 11.33
N LYS A 147 -1.88 -5.47 12.04
CA LYS A 147 -2.55 -4.86 13.20
C LYS A 147 -3.18 -3.51 12.84
N ASN A 148 -3.79 -3.42 11.67
CA ASN A 148 -4.55 -2.25 11.23
C ASN A 148 -6.03 -2.57 11.30
N THR A 149 -6.84 -1.55 11.60
CA THR A 149 -8.27 -1.68 11.77
C THR A 149 -9.00 -0.68 10.87
N ALA A 150 -10.11 -1.09 10.27
CA ALA A 150 -10.95 -0.22 9.46
C ALA A 150 -12.42 -0.63 9.53
N THR A 151 -13.30 0.17 8.94
CA THR A 151 -14.69 -0.27 8.71
C THR A 151 -14.73 -1.29 7.57
N PHE A 152 -14.00 -1.00 6.49
CA PHE A 152 -13.78 -1.87 5.36
C PHE A 152 -12.28 -1.95 5.07
N SER A 153 -11.78 -3.12 4.65
CA SER A 153 -10.38 -3.27 4.23
C SER A 153 -9.41 -2.95 5.37
N GLY A 154 -9.31 -3.80 6.38
CA GLY A 154 -8.54 -3.56 7.61
C GLY A 154 -7.09 -3.16 7.33
N GLY A 155 -6.44 -3.81 6.36
CA GLY A 155 -5.10 -3.46 5.88
C GLY A 155 -5.13 -2.50 4.69
N ILE A 156 -5.40 -3.03 3.49
CA ILE A 156 -5.24 -2.33 2.21
C ILE A 156 -6.60 -2.21 1.50
N ALA A 157 -6.97 -1.00 1.09
CA ALA A 157 -8.14 -0.75 0.25
C ALA A 157 -7.74 -0.27 -1.14
N ALA A 158 -8.29 -0.91 -2.18
CA ALA A 158 -8.27 -0.42 -3.55
C ALA A 158 -9.66 0.10 -3.94
N VAL A 159 -9.80 1.40 -4.21
CA VAL A 159 -11.05 2.02 -4.66
C VAL A 159 -11.23 1.83 -6.18
N GLY A 160 -12.45 2.00 -6.68
CA GLY A 160 -12.76 1.90 -8.11
C GLY A 160 -11.82 2.75 -9.00
N GLY A 161 -11.38 2.19 -10.12
CA GLY A 161 -10.45 2.84 -11.06
C GLY A 161 -8.97 2.81 -10.65
N THR A 162 -8.62 2.21 -9.51
CA THR A 162 -7.23 2.09 -9.05
C THR A 162 -6.60 0.77 -9.47
N ILE A 163 -5.26 0.76 -9.51
CA ILE A 163 -4.46 -0.46 -9.66
C ILE A 163 -3.59 -0.62 -8.41
N VAL A 164 -3.68 -1.76 -7.75
CA VAL A 164 -2.87 -2.09 -6.58
C VAL A 164 -2.12 -3.40 -6.83
N ASN A 165 -0.80 -3.33 -6.79
CA ASN A 165 0.07 -4.50 -6.91
C ASN A 165 0.74 -4.73 -5.55
N VAL A 166 0.59 -5.94 -5.01
CA VAL A 166 1.21 -6.38 -3.77
C VAL A 166 2.14 -7.55 -4.09
N SER A 167 3.43 -7.40 -3.83
CA SER A 167 4.44 -8.41 -4.10
C SER A 167 5.32 -8.70 -2.89
N ASN A 168 5.75 -9.95 -2.73
CA ASN A 168 6.76 -10.35 -1.74
C ASN A 168 6.40 -9.95 -0.29
N SER A 169 5.11 -9.88 0.01
CA SER A 169 4.61 -9.17 1.19
C SER A 169 3.92 -10.10 2.18
N ILE A 170 3.60 -9.55 3.36
CA ILE A 170 2.78 -10.20 4.36
C ILE A 170 1.66 -9.24 4.81
N ILE A 171 0.41 -9.69 4.73
CA ILE A 171 -0.77 -8.97 5.22
C ILE A 171 -1.34 -9.79 6.38
N GLN A 172 -1.12 -9.35 7.62
CA GLN A 172 -1.47 -10.16 8.79
C GLN A 172 -2.12 -9.44 9.97
N GLY A 173 -3.03 -10.10 10.67
CA GLY A 173 -3.57 -9.56 11.91
C GLY A 173 -4.34 -8.25 11.72
N ASN A 174 -4.88 -7.98 10.53
CA ASN A 174 -5.69 -6.80 10.25
C ASN A 174 -7.17 -7.13 10.46
N SER A 175 -7.97 -6.11 10.78
CA SER A 175 -9.37 -6.26 11.15
C SER A 175 -10.27 -5.26 10.43
N ALA A 176 -11.38 -5.73 9.87
CA ALA A 176 -12.46 -4.91 9.36
C ALA A 176 -13.75 -5.19 10.12
N THR A 177 -14.51 -4.15 10.48
CA THR A 177 -15.83 -4.36 11.10
C THR A 177 -16.85 -4.93 10.12
N ARG A 178 -16.67 -4.65 8.82
CA ARG A 178 -17.48 -5.21 7.73
C ARG A 178 -16.65 -6.16 6.87
N ASN A 179 -16.26 -5.76 5.66
CA ASN A 179 -15.63 -6.64 4.68
C ASN A 179 -14.12 -6.43 4.54
N GLY A 180 -13.40 -7.48 4.18
CA GLY A 180 -11.98 -7.41 3.82
C GLY A 180 -11.08 -7.20 5.03
N GLY A 181 -10.84 -8.23 5.84
CA GLY A 181 -10.00 -8.09 7.04
C GLY A 181 -8.58 -7.69 6.67
N GLY A 182 -7.97 -8.39 5.72
CA GLY A 182 -6.65 -8.07 5.18
C GLY A 182 -6.71 -6.99 4.10
N ALA A 183 -7.51 -7.24 3.06
CA ALA A 183 -7.65 -6.33 1.92
C ALA A 183 -9.08 -6.26 1.39
N GLY A 184 -9.43 -5.13 0.79
CA GLY A 184 -10.63 -4.97 -0.02
C GLY A 184 -10.30 -4.41 -1.40
N ASN A 185 -10.95 -4.94 -2.43
CA ASN A 185 -10.69 -4.57 -3.81
C ASN A 185 -11.97 -4.19 -4.57
N ASN A 186 -12.12 -2.89 -4.80
CA ASN A 186 -13.12 -2.32 -5.72
C ASN A 186 -12.46 -1.83 -7.03
N GLY A 187 -11.13 -1.89 -7.12
CA GLY A 187 -10.35 -1.58 -8.32
C GLY A 187 -9.77 -2.83 -8.98
N ARG A 188 -8.52 -2.76 -9.42
CA ARG A 188 -7.76 -3.93 -9.86
C ARG A 188 -6.66 -4.25 -8.85
N MET A 189 -6.67 -5.45 -8.30
CA MET A 189 -5.65 -5.90 -7.36
C MET A 189 -4.91 -7.13 -7.87
N THR A 190 -3.58 -7.08 -7.82
CA THR A 190 -2.70 -8.22 -8.06
C THR A 190 -1.92 -8.53 -6.79
N VAL A 191 -1.98 -9.78 -6.33
CA VAL A 191 -1.25 -10.28 -5.17
C VAL A 191 -0.32 -11.39 -5.63
N THR A 192 0.99 -11.17 -5.50
CA THR A 192 2.02 -12.10 -5.98
C THR A 192 3.00 -12.44 -4.87
N ASN A 193 3.38 -13.71 -4.72
CA ASN A 193 4.37 -14.16 -3.74
C ASN A 193 4.12 -13.57 -2.33
N THR A 194 2.87 -13.60 -1.89
CA THR A 194 2.44 -12.90 -0.67
C THR A 194 1.69 -13.85 0.26
N VAL A 195 1.86 -13.64 1.56
CA VAL A 195 1.10 -14.36 2.61
C VAL A 195 0.04 -13.44 3.19
N ILE A 196 -1.21 -13.90 3.18
CA ILE A 196 -2.36 -13.20 3.79
C ILE A 196 -2.90 -14.09 4.90
N ASN A 197 -2.66 -13.71 6.15
CA ASN A 197 -2.95 -14.58 7.28
C ASN A 197 -3.46 -13.91 8.54
N ASP A 198 -4.25 -14.65 9.31
CA ASP A 198 -4.71 -14.21 10.63
C ASP A 198 -5.45 -12.86 10.58
N ASN A 199 -6.12 -12.56 9.46
CA ASN A 199 -6.96 -11.37 9.30
C ASN A 199 -8.43 -11.68 9.58
N ARG A 200 -9.19 -10.67 10.02
CA ARG A 200 -10.59 -10.83 10.43
C ARG A 200 -11.52 -9.80 9.81
N ALA A 201 -12.65 -10.27 9.30
CA ALA A 201 -13.75 -9.45 8.82
C ALA A 201 -15.02 -9.76 9.64
N GLY A 202 -15.76 -8.73 10.06
CA GLY A 202 -17.04 -8.92 10.75
C GLY A 202 -18.13 -9.48 9.84
N GLU A 203 -18.04 -9.25 8.53
CA GLU A 203 -19.00 -9.74 7.53
C GLU A 203 -18.34 -10.74 6.56
N LYS A 204 -17.76 -10.29 5.45
CA LYS A 204 -17.24 -11.17 4.38
C LYS A 204 -15.76 -10.94 4.09
N GLY A 205 -15.07 -11.96 3.59
CA GLY A 205 -13.70 -11.80 3.10
C GLY A 205 -12.71 -11.55 4.24
N GLY A 206 -12.49 -12.55 5.09
CA GLY A 206 -11.55 -12.43 6.22
C GLY A 206 -10.15 -12.04 5.74
N GLY A 207 -9.66 -12.71 4.70
CA GLY A 207 -8.44 -12.35 3.99
C GLY A 207 -8.69 -11.20 3.02
N ILE A 208 -9.46 -11.48 1.96
CA ILE A 208 -9.76 -10.52 0.89
C ILE A 208 -11.26 -10.45 0.63
N ALA A 209 -11.81 -9.24 0.56
CA ALA A 209 -13.09 -8.98 -0.10
C ALA A 209 -12.82 -8.37 -1.49
N ASN A 210 -13.43 -8.94 -2.52
CA ASN A 210 -13.25 -8.50 -3.90
C ASN A 210 -14.59 -8.18 -4.55
N ASP A 211 -14.77 -6.94 -4.98
CA ASP A 211 -15.94 -6.44 -5.71
C ASP A 211 -15.60 -6.09 -7.17
N SER A 212 -14.36 -6.40 -7.62
CA SER A 212 -13.86 -6.08 -8.97
C SER A 212 -12.84 -7.12 -9.43
N THR A 213 -11.68 -6.74 -10.00
CA THR A 213 -10.73 -7.71 -10.58
C THR A 213 -9.59 -8.04 -9.62
N LEU A 214 -9.53 -9.30 -9.17
CA LEU A 214 -8.48 -9.83 -8.31
C LEU A 214 -7.67 -10.94 -9.01
N SER A 215 -6.35 -10.81 -8.98
CA SER A 215 -5.42 -11.88 -9.36
C SER A 215 -4.54 -12.26 -8.18
N VAL A 216 -4.50 -13.54 -7.82
CA VAL A 216 -3.68 -14.11 -6.74
C VAL A 216 -2.73 -15.14 -7.34
N VAL A 217 -1.43 -14.90 -7.25
CA VAL A 217 -0.39 -15.71 -7.90
C VAL A 217 0.68 -16.10 -6.90
N GLN A 218 1.06 -17.39 -6.87
CA GLN A 218 2.15 -17.88 -6.00
C GLN A 218 2.01 -17.45 -4.53
N SER A 219 0.78 -17.39 -4.02
CA SER A 219 0.47 -16.79 -2.73
C SER A 219 -0.24 -17.77 -1.80
N ILE A 220 -0.24 -17.45 -0.50
CA ILE A 220 -0.87 -18.26 0.54
C ILE A 220 -1.89 -17.40 1.29
N ILE A 221 -3.15 -17.84 1.31
CA ILE A 221 -4.24 -17.21 2.06
C ILE A 221 -4.70 -18.18 3.13
N THR A 222 -4.35 -17.90 4.39
CA THR A 222 -4.51 -18.89 5.48
C THR A 222 -4.95 -18.32 6.81
N ARG A 223 -5.73 -19.08 7.59
CA ARG A 223 -6.17 -18.68 8.96
C ARG A 223 -6.87 -17.32 9.01
N ASN A 224 -7.56 -16.94 7.94
CA ASN A 224 -8.38 -15.75 7.95
C ASN A 224 -9.82 -16.09 8.38
N GLU A 225 -10.49 -15.16 9.06
CA GLU A 225 -11.83 -15.36 9.63
C GLU A 225 -12.83 -14.32 9.10
N ALA A 226 -14.00 -14.79 8.67
CA ALA A 226 -15.13 -13.95 8.31
C ALA A 226 -16.34 -14.26 9.22
N GLY A 227 -17.06 -13.23 9.66
CA GLY A 227 -18.28 -13.41 10.45
C GLY A 227 -19.45 -14.01 9.68
N THR A 228 -19.41 -14.01 8.34
CA THR A 228 -20.44 -14.61 7.48
C THR A 228 -19.86 -15.56 6.43
N LEU A 229 -19.17 -15.08 5.38
CA LEU A 229 -18.79 -15.89 4.22
C LEU A 229 -17.38 -15.55 3.73
N GLY A 230 -16.71 -16.52 3.12
CA GLY A 230 -15.42 -16.32 2.47
C GLY A 230 -14.36 -15.93 3.49
N GLY A 231 -14.07 -16.82 4.44
CA GLY A 231 -12.98 -16.61 5.40
C GLY A 231 -11.67 -16.25 4.70
N GLY A 232 -11.33 -16.96 3.63
CA GLY A 232 -10.18 -16.65 2.78
C GLY A 232 -10.47 -15.50 1.83
N ILE A 233 -11.33 -15.76 0.84
CA ILE A 233 -11.72 -14.79 -0.19
C ILE A 233 -13.24 -14.74 -0.26
N ALA A 234 -13.81 -13.54 -0.25
CA ALA A 234 -15.17 -13.31 -0.70
C ALA A 234 -15.13 -12.54 -2.03
N ASN A 235 -15.55 -13.20 -3.10
CA ASN A 235 -15.69 -12.62 -4.43
C ASN A 235 -17.15 -12.19 -4.64
N LEU A 236 -17.40 -10.91 -4.39
CA LEU A 236 -18.70 -10.24 -4.42
C LEU A 236 -18.99 -9.74 -5.83
N ALA A 237 -20.23 -9.85 -6.28
CA ALA A 237 -20.63 -9.46 -7.63
C ALA A 237 -20.47 -7.94 -7.84
N PRO A 238 -19.90 -7.49 -8.98
CA PRO A 238 -19.59 -8.23 -10.21
C PRO A 238 -18.14 -8.79 -10.29
N GLY A 239 -17.52 -9.06 -9.14
CA GLY A 239 -16.12 -9.40 -9.01
C GLY A 239 -15.65 -10.64 -9.79
N THR A 240 -14.41 -10.57 -10.23
CA THR A 240 -13.68 -11.67 -10.85
C THR A 240 -12.44 -11.99 -10.01
N VAL A 241 -12.20 -13.27 -9.77
CA VAL A 241 -11.01 -13.76 -9.08
C VAL A 241 -10.31 -14.82 -9.91
N THR A 242 -9.00 -14.66 -10.09
CA THR A 242 -8.12 -15.69 -10.64
C THR A 242 -7.11 -16.08 -9.58
N VAL A 243 -7.03 -17.37 -9.26
CA VAL A 243 -6.06 -17.91 -8.29
C VAL A 243 -5.16 -18.88 -9.02
N THR A 244 -3.87 -18.56 -9.12
CA THR A 244 -2.88 -19.33 -9.87
C THR A 244 -1.73 -19.77 -8.97
N ARG A 245 -1.36 -21.06 -8.99
CA ARG A 245 -0.22 -21.62 -8.23
C ARG A 245 -0.21 -21.20 -6.75
N SER A 246 -1.39 -21.15 -6.13
CA SER A 246 -1.60 -20.55 -4.80
C SER A 246 -2.38 -21.49 -3.90
N VAL A 247 -2.30 -21.26 -2.59
CA VAL A 247 -2.96 -22.08 -1.57
C VAL A 247 -3.95 -21.23 -0.78
N VAL A 248 -5.20 -21.69 -0.67
CA VAL A 248 -6.24 -21.11 0.19
C VAL A 248 -6.67 -22.16 1.22
N ASN A 249 -6.16 -22.08 2.44
CA ASN A 249 -6.36 -23.13 3.44
C ASN A 249 -6.62 -22.65 4.86
N ASN A 250 -7.26 -23.48 5.68
CA ASN A 250 -7.50 -23.19 7.09
C ASN A 250 -8.20 -21.85 7.34
N ASN A 251 -8.99 -21.36 6.38
CA ASN A 251 -9.78 -20.16 6.57
C ASN A 251 -11.16 -20.54 7.12
N LYS A 252 -11.74 -19.62 7.89
CA LYS A 252 -12.97 -19.84 8.64
C LYS A 252 -14.03 -18.81 8.29
N ALA A 253 -15.25 -19.26 8.13
CA ALA A 253 -16.42 -18.41 8.12
C ALA A 253 -17.50 -18.99 9.06
N THR A 254 -18.44 -18.17 9.52
CA THR A 254 -19.62 -18.69 10.26
C THR A 254 -20.56 -19.47 9.34
N THR A 255 -20.70 -19.04 8.10
CA THR A 255 -21.55 -19.65 7.07
C THR A 255 -20.69 -20.12 5.91
N ALA A 256 -21.08 -21.24 5.28
CA ALA A 256 -20.34 -21.79 4.14
C ALA A 256 -20.33 -20.81 2.95
N PRO A 257 -19.17 -20.61 2.28
CA PRO A 257 -17.89 -21.31 2.48
C PRO A 257 -16.89 -20.57 3.38
N GLY A 258 -15.96 -21.32 3.97
CA GLY A 258 -14.82 -20.79 4.71
C GLY A 258 -13.66 -20.36 3.82
N GLY A 259 -13.46 -21.04 2.67
CA GLY A 259 -12.37 -20.74 1.74
C GLY A 259 -12.71 -19.59 0.81
N ILE A 260 -13.28 -19.92 -0.36
CA ILE A 260 -13.63 -18.97 -1.42
C ILE A 260 -15.16 -18.93 -1.58
N ASP A 261 -15.76 -17.80 -1.22
CA ASP A 261 -17.14 -17.47 -1.58
C ASP A 261 -17.14 -16.81 -2.95
N ASN A 262 -17.88 -17.37 -3.92
CA ASN A 262 -18.09 -16.75 -5.21
C ASN A 262 -19.55 -16.34 -5.29
N GLU A 263 -19.90 -15.06 -5.37
CA GLU A 263 -21.30 -14.64 -5.23
C GLU A 263 -22.17 -15.08 -6.42
N ASN A 264 -22.94 -16.16 -6.18
CA ASN A 264 -24.07 -16.71 -6.95
C ASN A 264 -24.24 -16.21 -8.40
N GLY A 265 -23.34 -16.62 -9.29
CA GLY A 265 -23.53 -16.59 -10.75
C GLY A 265 -23.30 -15.24 -11.43
N ARG A 266 -23.01 -14.19 -10.67
CA ARG A 266 -22.61 -12.87 -11.21
C ARG A 266 -21.13 -12.57 -11.00
N ALA A 267 -20.47 -13.34 -10.14
CA ALA A 267 -19.05 -13.29 -9.91
C ALA A 267 -18.35 -14.49 -10.60
N ALA A 268 -17.14 -14.31 -11.10
CA ALA A 268 -16.39 -15.36 -11.79
C ALA A 268 -15.14 -15.75 -10.99
N ALA A 269 -14.91 -17.06 -10.82
CA ALA A 269 -13.74 -17.58 -10.13
C ALA A 269 -13.04 -18.66 -10.96
N THR A 270 -11.75 -18.45 -11.25
CA THR A 270 -10.91 -19.40 -12.00
C THR A 270 -9.73 -19.83 -11.14
N LEU A 271 -9.55 -21.13 -10.95
CA LEU A 271 -8.42 -21.72 -10.26
C LEU A 271 -7.52 -22.46 -11.25
N THR A 272 -6.22 -22.17 -11.24
CA THR A 272 -5.21 -22.82 -12.10
C THR A 272 -4.03 -23.23 -11.25
N ASP A 273 -3.75 -24.54 -11.14
CA ASP A 273 -2.72 -25.08 -10.24
C ASP A 273 -2.86 -24.57 -8.79
N ALA A 274 -4.09 -24.28 -8.35
CA ALA A 274 -4.37 -23.76 -7.02
C ALA A 274 -5.00 -24.84 -6.14
N ILE A 275 -4.72 -24.76 -4.84
CA ILE A 275 -5.19 -25.72 -3.85
C ILE A 275 -6.07 -24.99 -2.84
N VAL A 276 -7.32 -25.44 -2.70
CA VAL A 276 -8.26 -24.94 -1.69
C VAL A 276 -8.61 -26.10 -0.76
N LEU A 277 -8.16 -26.07 0.50
CA LEU A 277 -8.28 -27.21 1.41
C LEU A 277 -8.43 -26.82 2.88
N GLY A 278 -9.10 -27.66 3.68
CA GLY A 278 -9.16 -27.49 5.14
C GLY A 278 -9.84 -26.19 5.59
N ASN A 279 -10.70 -25.61 4.75
CA ASN A 279 -11.45 -24.41 5.14
C ASN A 279 -12.80 -24.79 5.76
N THR A 280 -13.25 -24.02 6.74
CA THR A 280 -14.44 -24.30 7.54
C THR A 280 -15.48 -23.19 7.37
N PRO A 281 -16.74 -23.49 7.01
CA PRO A 281 -17.35 -24.83 6.95
C PRO A 281 -17.06 -25.63 5.69
N SER A 282 -16.64 -25.00 4.59
CA SER A 282 -16.27 -25.68 3.34
C SER A 282 -15.26 -24.87 2.51
N ASN A 283 -14.68 -25.49 1.48
CA ASN A 283 -13.66 -24.88 0.62
C ASN A 283 -14.24 -23.81 -0.30
N CYS A 284 -15.24 -24.15 -1.12
CA CYS A 284 -15.85 -23.23 -2.07
C CYS A 284 -17.37 -23.40 -2.11
N SER A 285 -18.10 -22.34 -2.46
CA SER A 285 -19.54 -22.43 -2.67
C SER A 285 -20.03 -21.33 -3.62
N ARG A 286 -21.32 -21.42 -3.98
CA ARG A 286 -22.12 -20.38 -4.64
C ARG A 286 -21.81 -20.12 -6.12
N THR A 287 -21.84 -21.18 -6.96
CA THR A 287 -21.63 -21.25 -8.44
C THR A 287 -20.20 -21.57 -8.85
N PRO A 288 -19.97 -22.25 -10.00
CA PRO A 288 -18.83 -23.15 -10.11
C PRO A 288 -17.50 -22.41 -10.04
N VAL A 289 -16.82 -22.56 -8.92
CA VAL A 289 -15.40 -22.25 -8.78
C VAL A 289 -14.65 -23.35 -9.50
N THR A 290 -14.37 -23.13 -10.78
CA THR A 290 -13.72 -24.14 -11.64
C THR A 290 -12.38 -24.54 -11.03
N GLY A 291 -12.19 -25.84 -10.78
CA GLY A 291 -10.99 -26.38 -10.15
C GLY A 291 -11.06 -26.52 -8.62
N CYS A 292 -12.15 -26.09 -7.96
CA CYS A 292 -12.30 -26.28 -6.51
C CYS A 292 -12.99 -27.60 -6.17
N ARG A 293 -12.40 -28.36 -5.24
CA ARG A 293 -13.01 -29.54 -4.64
C ARG A 293 -13.41 -29.24 -3.20
N ASN A 294 -14.65 -29.56 -2.85
CA ASN A 294 -15.16 -29.46 -1.47
C ASN A 294 -14.87 -30.71 -0.68
#